data_AF-A0A946B6M6-F1
#
_entry.id   AF-A0A946B6M6-F1
#
_cell.length_a   1.000
_cell.length_b   1.000
_cell.length_c   1.000
_cell.angle_alpha   90.00
_cell.angle_beta   90.00
_cell.angle_gamma   90.00
#
_symmetry.space_group_name_H-M   'P 1'
#
loop_
_entity.id
_entity.type
_entity.pdbx_description
1 polymer ?
#
loop_
_entity_poly.entity_id
_entity_poly.type
_entity_poly.pdbx_seq_one_letter_code
_entity_poly.pdbx_strand_id
1 'polypeptide(L)'
;YESNGYSGDTLTYDDLQNADLVRVIDRKKGLPVALGILCMSVAYRLGWSVVGLAFPGHFLLRLDHGGERLALDPFESARVLDAAGMRDLLKRMQGEGAELTAEHYQPVTNRDVLLRLQNNIKLRQLRTADIPGALETAEAMLAFSPSTVELMRETAMMHMRLENIGQAIRGFERYLAAEPEEGLRHKAAKLLQELKLRLN
;
A
#
# COMPACT_ATOMS: atom_id res chain seq x y z
N TYR A 1 -22.81 -0.61 -2.77
CA TYR A 1 -22.44 0.01 -1.48
C TYR A 1 -23.64 0.16 -0.59
N GLU A 2 -24.55 1.13 -0.84
CA GLU A 2 -25.70 1.43 0.01
C GLU A 2 -26.59 0.22 0.34
N SER A 3 -27.08 -0.49 -0.68
CA SER A 3 -27.95 -1.67 -0.50
C SER A 3 -27.32 -2.81 0.31
N ASN A 4 -25.99 -2.88 0.32
CA ASN A 4 -25.25 -3.92 1.02
C ASN A 4 -24.61 -3.41 2.32
N GLY A 5 -24.66 -2.11 2.60
CA GLY A 5 -24.15 -1.47 3.82
C GLY A 5 -22.64 -1.23 3.87
N TYR A 6 -21.94 -1.23 2.72
CA TYR A 6 -20.49 -0.97 2.70
C TYR A 6 -20.17 0.53 2.76
N SER A 7 -19.23 0.93 3.63
CA SER A 7 -18.72 2.30 3.69
C SER A 7 -17.29 2.39 4.24
N GLY A 8 -16.62 3.52 4.06
CA GLY A 8 -15.38 3.83 4.75
C GLY A 8 -15.55 3.90 6.27
N ASP A 9 -14.56 3.42 7.03
CA ASP A 9 -14.53 3.59 8.48
C ASP A 9 -13.83 4.90 8.87
N THR A 10 -14.61 5.96 9.12
CA THR A 10 -14.09 7.27 9.52
C THR A 10 -13.87 7.40 11.03
N LEU A 11 -14.54 6.57 11.84
CA LEU A 11 -14.46 6.65 13.31
C LEU A 11 -13.21 5.96 13.85
N THR A 12 -12.85 4.82 13.25
CA THR A 12 -11.73 3.98 13.68
C THR A 12 -10.77 3.73 12.53
N TYR A 13 -10.50 4.74 11.69
CA TYR A 13 -9.75 4.63 10.43
C TYR A 13 -8.43 3.84 10.54
N ASP A 14 -7.71 4.02 11.66
CA ASP A 14 -6.42 3.38 11.88
C ASP A 14 -6.47 1.95 12.44
N ASP A 15 -7.67 1.42 12.73
CA ASP A 15 -7.86 0.03 13.17
C ASP A 15 -7.42 -0.95 12.05
N LEU A 16 -6.67 -1.98 12.44
CA LEU A 16 -6.22 -3.08 11.57
C LEU A 16 -7.40 -3.83 10.93
N GLN A 17 -8.55 -3.89 11.61
CA GLN A 17 -9.78 -4.49 11.08
C GLN A 17 -10.23 -3.86 9.75
N ASN A 18 -9.81 -2.63 9.45
CA ASN A 18 -10.17 -1.97 8.19
C ASN A 18 -9.30 -2.43 7.00
N ALA A 19 -8.23 -3.19 7.25
CA ALA A 19 -7.35 -3.78 6.24
C ALA A 19 -7.48 -5.31 6.14
N ASP A 20 -8.04 -5.98 7.15
CA ASP A 20 -8.38 -7.40 7.10
C ASP A 20 -9.65 -7.61 6.26
N LEU A 21 -9.51 -8.23 5.07
CA LEU A 21 -10.63 -8.42 4.15
C LEU A 21 -11.79 -9.24 4.75
N VAL A 22 -11.51 -10.20 5.65
CA VAL A 22 -12.57 -10.98 6.31
C VAL A 22 -13.38 -10.06 7.22
N ARG A 23 -12.69 -9.25 8.03
CA ARG A 23 -13.33 -8.26 8.91
C ARG A 23 -14.06 -7.18 8.13
N VAL A 24 -13.51 -6.72 7.01
CA VAL A 24 -14.16 -5.73 6.13
C VAL A 24 -15.46 -6.27 5.55
N ILE A 25 -15.51 -7.56 5.16
CA ILE A 25 -16.73 -8.21 4.67
C ILE A 25 -17.77 -8.31 5.79
N ASP A 26 -17.39 -8.77 6.98
CA ASP A 26 -18.30 -8.95 8.12
C ASP A 26 -18.85 -7.61 8.63
N ARG A 27 -17.97 -6.63 8.84
CA ARG A 27 -18.32 -5.30 9.39
C ARG A 27 -18.89 -4.37 8.32
N LYS A 28 -18.67 -4.68 7.04
CA LYS A 28 -18.97 -3.83 5.88
C LYS A 28 -18.32 -2.44 5.97
N LYS A 29 -17.18 -2.38 6.66
CA LYS A 29 -16.40 -1.16 6.89
C LYS A 29 -14.93 -1.43 6.67
N GLY A 30 -14.24 -0.53 5.96
CA GLY A 30 -12.84 -0.75 5.63
C GLY A 30 -12.10 0.47 5.11
N LEU A 31 -10.83 0.24 4.78
CA LEU A 31 -9.98 1.22 4.12
C LEU A 31 -10.32 1.37 2.64
N PRO A 32 -9.93 2.51 2.01
CA PRO A 32 -10.16 2.73 0.59
C PRO A 32 -9.70 1.56 -0.29
N VAL A 33 -8.50 1.03 -0.03
CA VAL A 33 -7.94 -0.10 -0.81
C VAL A 33 -8.67 -1.43 -0.56
N ALA A 34 -9.08 -1.71 0.67
CA ALA A 34 -9.80 -2.95 0.98
C ALA A 34 -11.20 -2.96 0.34
N LEU A 35 -11.94 -1.86 0.49
CA LEU A 35 -13.23 -1.66 -0.18
C LEU A 35 -13.07 -1.66 -1.71
N GLY A 36 -11.99 -1.07 -2.20
CA GLY A 36 -11.66 -1.07 -3.63
C GLY A 36 -11.42 -2.47 -4.19
N ILE A 37 -10.70 -3.34 -3.46
CA ILE A 37 -10.51 -4.75 -3.84
C ILE A 37 -11.86 -5.48 -3.94
N LEU A 38 -12.77 -5.27 -2.98
CA LEU A 38 -14.11 -5.86 -3.03
C LEU A 38 -14.89 -5.35 -4.24
N CYS A 39 -14.84 -4.05 -4.52
CA CYS A 39 -15.51 -3.46 -5.68
C CYS A 39 -14.95 -4.00 -7.01
N MET A 40 -13.63 -4.04 -7.17
CA MET A 40 -12.96 -4.63 -8.33
C MET A 40 -13.33 -6.11 -8.51
N SER A 41 -13.40 -6.88 -7.43
CA SER A 41 -13.75 -8.30 -7.46
C SER A 41 -15.19 -8.53 -7.92
N VAL A 42 -16.14 -7.71 -7.44
CA VAL A 42 -17.55 -7.76 -7.87
C VAL A 42 -17.66 -7.33 -9.33
N ALA A 43 -17.02 -6.22 -9.71
CA ALA A 43 -17.03 -5.73 -11.09
C ALA A 43 -16.49 -6.77 -12.08
N TYR A 44 -15.38 -7.43 -11.74
CA TYR A 44 -14.82 -8.53 -12.53
C TYR A 44 -15.84 -9.66 -12.75
N ARG A 45 -16.58 -10.04 -11.71
CA ARG A 45 -17.62 -11.09 -11.81
C ARG A 45 -18.84 -10.66 -12.64
N LEU A 46 -19.08 -9.36 -12.75
CA LEU A 46 -20.12 -8.78 -13.60
C LEU A 46 -19.63 -8.48 -15.03
N GLY A 47 -18.36 -8.77 -15.35
CA GLY A 47 -17.75 -8.47 -16.64
C GLY A 47 -17.45 -6.98 -16.87
N TRP A 48 -17.38 -6.19 -15.80
CA TRP A 48 -17.07 -4.76 -15.86
C TRP A 48 -15.56 -4.53 -15.71
N SER A 49 -15.03 -3.55 -16.45
CA SER A 49 -13.63 -3.15 -16.35
C SER A 49 -13.46 -2.11 -15.26
N VAL A 50 -13.01 -2.55 -14.08
CA VAL A 50 -12.68 -1.66 -12.96
C VAL A 50 -11.23 -1.90 -12.52
N VAL A 51 -10.44 -0.83 -12.49
CA VAL A 51 -9.01 -0.87 -12.13
C VAL A 51 -8.71 0.13 -11.02
N GLY A 52 -7.69 -0.13 -10.21
CA GLY A 52 -7.16 0.87 -9.27
C GLY A 52 -6.38 1.96 -10.01
N LEU A 53 -6.35 3.17 -9.45
CA LEU A 53 -5.57 4.30 -9.98
C LEU A 53 -4.30 4.56 -9.16
N ALA A 54 -3.25 5.05 -9.83
CA ALA A 54 -2.00 5.54 -9.24
C ALA A 54 -2.19 6.91 -8.55
N PHE A 55 -3.31 7.08 -7.85
CA PHE A 55 -3.65 8.31 -7.16
C PHE A 55 -2.92 8.39 -5.80
N PRO A 56 -2.25 9.52 -5.49
CA PRO A 56 -1.42 9.63 -4.32
C PRO A 56 -2.25 9.68 -3.03
N GLY A 57 -1.82 8.86 -2.07
CA GLY A 57 -2.33 8.71 -0.72
C GLY A 57 -3.79 8.23 -0.56
N HIS A 58 -4.71 8.47 -1.50
CA HIS A 58 -6.07 7.90 -1.49
C HIS A 58 -6.22 6.86 -2.60
N PHE A 59 -6.96 5.78 -2.36
CA PHE A 59 -7.13 4.74 -3.37
C PHE A 59 -8.42 4.99 -4.13
N LEU A 60 -8.28 5.34 -5.40
CA LEU A 60 -9.39 5.54 -6.32
C LEU A 60 -9.46 4.38 -7.31
N LEU A 61 -10.65 4.14 -7.83
CA LEU A 61 -10.90 3.21 -8.92
C LEU A 61 -11.24 3.98 -10.19
N ARG A 62 -11.05 3.34 -11.33
CA ARG A 62 -11.59 3.76 -12.62
C ARG A 62 -12.49 2.68 -13.17
N LEU A 63 -13.74 3.03 -13.49
CA LEU A 63 -14.66 2.21 -14.25
C LEU A 63 -14.60 2.61 -15.72
N ASP A 64 -14.31 1.66 -16.59
CA ASP A 64 -14.35 1.82 -18.04
C ASP A 64 -15.64 1.16 -18.56
N HIS A 65 -16.60 1.96 -19.04
CA HIS A 65 -17.88 1.47 -19.56
C HIS A 65 -18.42 2.36 -20.68
N GLY A 66 -18.86 1.78 -21.80
CA GLY A 66 -19.51 2.54 -22.89
C GLY A 66 -18.63 3.62 -23.56
N GLY A 67 -17.30 3.52 -23.44
CA GLY A 67 -16.37 4.56 -23.92
C GLY A 67 -16.09 5.68 -22.91
N GLU A 68 -16.77 5.66 -21.76
CA GLU A 68 -16.57 6.59 -20.66
C GLU A 68 -15.62 6.02 -19.62
N ARG A 69 -14.92 6.93 -18.92
CA ARG A 69 -14.02 6.62 -17.81
C ARG A 69 -14.45 7.40 -16.60
N LEU A 70 -14.95 6.69 -15.58
CA LEU A 70 -15.43 7.29 -14.34
C LEU A 70 -14.45 6.99 -13.21
N ALA A 71 -13.98 8.01 -12.50
CA ALA A 71 -13.25 7.82 -11.27
C ALA A 71 -14.24 7.58 -10.12
N LEU A 72 -13.97 6.57 -9.29
CA LEU A 72 -14.82 6.19 -8.16
C LEU A 72 -14.01 6.21 -6.88
N ASP A 73 -14.60 6.74 -5.80
CA ASP A 73 -14.04 6.66 -4.46
C ASP A 73 -14.69 5.51 -3.67
N PRO A 74 -14.01 4.35 -3.52
CA PRO A 74 -14.58 3.21 -2.81
C PRO A 74 -14.77 3.46 -1.31
N PHE A 75 -14.09 4.46 -0.72
CA PHE A 75 -14.24 4.82 0.68
C PHE A 75 -15.52 5.62 0.91
N GLU A 76 -15.86 6.50 -0.03
CA GLU A 76 -17.08 7.31 -0.05
C GLU A 76 -18.21 6.59 -0.82
N SER A 77 -18.41 5.30 -0.53
CA SER A 77 -19.51 4.49 -1.10
C SER A 77 -19.54 4.40 -2.63
N ALA A 78 -18.36 4.38 -3.28
CA ALA A 78 -18.20 4.47 -4.74
C ALA A 78 -18.76 5.77 -5.36
N ARG A 79 -18.68 6.89 -4.62
CA ARG A 79 -18.97 8.22 -5.16
C ARG A 79 -18.16 8.46 -6.43
N VAL A 80 -18.85 8.87 -7.50
CA VAL A 80 -18.22 9.29 -8.75
C VAL A 80 -17.51 10.62 -8.51
N LEU A 81 -16.25 10.69 -8.92
CA LEU A 81 -15.44 11.91 -8.88
C LEU A 81 -15.20 12.40 -10.31
N ASP A 82 -15.48 13.68 -10.52
CA ASP A 82 -15.03 14.39 -11.71
C ASP A 82 -13.61 14.94 -11.52
N ALA A 83 -13.09 15.63 -12.52
CA ALA A 83 -11.76 16.23 -12.45
C ALA A 83 -11.63 17.27 -11.32
N ALA A 84 -12.70 18.01 -11.00
CA ALA A 84 -12.68 18.98 -9.90
C ALA A 84 -12.56 18.27 -8.55
N GLY A 85 -13.39 17.26 -8.30
CA GLY A 85 -13.36 16.44 -7.09
C GLY A 85 -12.02 15.72 -6.88
N MET A 86 -11.41 15.21 -7.97
CA MET A 86 -10.05 14.66 -7.90
C MET A 86 -8.99 15.71 -7.54
N ARG A 87 -9.08 16.94 -8.06
CA ARG A 87 -8.16 18.04 -7.67
C ARG A 87 -8.32 18.40 -6.21
N ASP A 88 -9.56 18.55 -5.75
CA ASP A 88 -9.85 18.91 -4.36
C ASP A 88 -9.37 17.84 -3.40
N LEU A 89 -9.48 16.56 -3.79
CA LEU A 89 -8.91 15.46 -3.03
C LEU A 89 -7.38 15.54 -3.03
N LEU A 90 -6.74 15.72 -4.18
CA LEU A 90 -5.28 15.82 -4.28
C LEU A 90 -4.73 16.96 -3.40
N LYS A 91 -5.35 18.13 -3.47
CA LYS A 91 -4.97 19.31 -2.68
C LYS A 91 -5.07 19.08 -1.19
N ARG A 92 -6.13 18.39 -0.72
CA ARG A 92 -6.25 18.01 0.70
C ARG A 92 -5.13 17.11 1.17
N MET A 93 -4.48 16.38 0.27
CA MET A 93 -3.48 15.36 0.60
C MET A 93 -2.04 15.84 0.42
N GLN A 94 -1.79 16.68 -0.58
CA GLN A 94 -0.45 17.15 -0.95
C GLN A 94 -0.28 18.68 -0.84
N GLY A 95 -1.35 19.41 -0.50
CA GLY A 95 -1.36 20.87 -0.35
C GLY A 95 -1.94 21.62 -1.56
N GLU A 96 -2.22 22.90 -1.38
CA GLU A 96 -2.91 23.74 -2.37
C GLU A 96 -2.21 23.87 -3.72
N GLY A 97 -0.89 23.70 -3.77
CA GLY A 97 -0.09 23.75 -4.99
C GLY A 97 -0.06 22.44 -5.78
N ALA A 98 -0.73 21.38 -5.32
CA ALA A 98 -0.73 20.10 -6.00
C ALA A 98 -1.61 20.12 -7.25
N GLU A 99 -1.07 19.63 -8.37
CA GLU A 99 -1.75 19.58 -9.66
C GLU A 99 -1.97 18.13 -10.13
N LEU A 100 -3.10 17.87 -10.77
CA LEU A 100 -3.37 16.57 -11.37
C LEU A 100 -2.48 16.37 -12.60
N THR A 101 -1.76 15.26 -12.62
CA THR A 101 -0.98 14.81 -13.76
C THR A 101 -1.67 13.61 -14.43
N ALA A 102 -1.26 13.29 -15.66
CA ALA A 102 -1.73 12.09 -16.36
C ALA A 102 -1.36 10.78 -15.63
N GLU A 103 -0.33 10.81 -14.79
CA GLU A 103 0.11 9.68 -13.98
C GLU A 103 -0.95 9.28 -12.94
N HIS A 104 -1.63 10.25 -12.33
CA HIS A 104 -2.68 9.99 -11.34
C HIS A 104 -3.90 9.23 -11.89
N TYR A 105 -4.04 9.16 -13.22
CA TYR A 105 -5.09 8.42 -13.93
C TYR A 105 -4.62 7.06 -14.46
N GLN A 106 -3.34 6.73 -14.30
CA GLN A 106 -2.82 5.45 -14.77
C GLN A 106 -3.33 4.30 -13.91
N PRO A 107 -3.65 3.16 -14.53
CA PRO A 107 -4.03 1.97 -13.79
C PRO A 107 -2.83 1.44 -13.01
N VAL A 108 -3.07 0.97 -11.79
CA VAL A 108 -2.10 0.18 -11.03
C VAL A 108 -2.35 -1.32 -11.24
N THR A 109 -1.30 -2.12 -11.13
CA THR A 109 -1.44 -3.58 -11.28
C THR A 109 -2.12 -4.20 -10.06
N ASN A 110 -2.69 -5.40 -10.21
CA ASN A 110 -3.22 -6.14 -9.05
C ASN A 110 -2.15 -6.38 -7.98
N ARG A 111 -0.89 -6.55 -8.38
CA ARG A 111 0.24 -6.67 -7.45
C ARG A 111 0.42 -5.40 -6.63
N ASP A 112 0.35 -4.23 -7.27
CA ASP A 112 0.48 -2.93 -6.58
C ASP A 112 -0.68 -2.66 -5.63
N VAL A 113 -1.91 -3.06 -6.02
CA VAL A 113 -3.09 -2.98 -5.14
C VAL A 113 -2.89 -3.83 -3.89
N LEU A 114 -2.40 -5.07 -4.04
CA LEU A 114 -2.09 -5.95 -2.92
C LEU A 114 -0.95 -5.40 -2.05
N LEU A 115 0.13 -4.89 -2.65
CA LEU A 115 1.21 -4.23 -1.91
C LEU A 115 0.68 -3.03 -1.11
N ARG A 116 -0.26 -2.26 -1.66
CA ARG A 116 -0.89 -1.13 -0.97
C ARG A 116 -1.73 -1.59 0.23
N LEU A 117 -2.47 -2.70 0.11
CA LEU A 117 -3.19 -3.30 1.25
C LEU A 117 -2.22 -3.80 2.33
N GLN A 118 -1.21 -4.58 1.96
CA GLN A 118 -0.22 -5.11 2.90
C GLN A 118 0.58 -3.99 3.57
N ASN A 119 0.91 -2.92 2.84
CA ASN A 119 1.58 -1.77 3.42
C ASN A 119 0.68 -1.04 4.44
N ASN A 120 -0.64 -1.01 4.24
CA ASN A 120 -1.57 -0.48 5.23
C ASN A 120 -1.58 -1.31 6.54
N ILE A 121 -1.46 -2.64 6.43
CA ILE A 121 -1.33 -3.55 7.59
C ILE A 121 0.00 -3.32 8.29
N LYS A 122 1.11 -3.39 7.54
CA LYS A 122 2.48 -3.20 8.06
C LYS A 122 2.62 -1.88 8.81
N LEU A 123 2.17 -0.77 8.23
CA LEU A 123 2.26 0.55 8.86
C LEU A 123 1.46 0.63 10.16
N ARG A 124 0.31 -0.03 10.23
CA ARG A 124 -0.51 -0.11 11.46
C ARG A 124 0.17 -0.91 12.55
N GLN A 125 0.73 -2.07 12.22
CA GLN A 125 1.51 -2.89 13.15
C GLN A 125 2.73 -2.12 13.68
N LEU A 126 3.45 -1.40 12.81
CA LEU A 126 4.57 -0.55 13.23
C LEU A 126 4.13 0.56 14.19
N ARG A 127 2.97 1.19 13.97
CA ARG A 127 2.43 2.21 14.89
C ARG A 127 2.08 1.66 16.27
N THR A 128 1.63 0.41 16.34
CA THR A 128 1.38 -0.29 17.61
C THR A 128 2.63 -0.99 18.16
N ALA A 129 3.81 -0.68 17.63
CA ALA A 129 5.10 -1.29 17.98
C ALA A 129 5.17 -2.82 17.82
N ASP A 130 4.26 -3.41 17.04
CA ASP A 130 4.29 -4.82 16.65
C ASP A 130 5.28 -5.01 15.49
N ILE A 131 6.57 -4.95 15.83
CA ILE A 131 7.66 -5.16 14.87
C ILE A 131 7.67 -6.60 14.33
N PRO A 132 7.42 -7.67 15.13
CA PRO A 132 7.32 -9.02 14.61
C PRO A 132 6.22 -9.17 13.55
N GLY A 133 5.00 -8.67 13.80
CA GLY A 133 3.91 -8.74 12.81
C GLY A 133 4.17 -7.90 11.57
N ALA A 134 4.80 -6.72 11.73
CA ALA A 134 5.21 -5.91 10.59
C ALA A 134 6.29 -6.59 9.74
N LEU A 135 7.23 -7.31 10.36
CA LEU A 135 8.24 -8.10 9.68
C LEU A 135 7.60 -9.25 8.88
N GLU A 136 6.70 -10.02 9.51
CA GLU A 136 5.97 -11.10 8.84
C GLU A 136 5.22 -10.59 7.61
N THR A 137 4.52 -9.45 7.75
CA THR A 137 3.82 -8.81 6.64
C THR A 137 4.79 -8.40 5.52
N ALA A 138 5.95 -7.84 5.85
CA ALA A 138 6.93 -7.41 4.85
C ALA A 138 7.66 -8.57 4.16
N GLU A 139 7.92 -9.67 4.87
CA GLU A 139 8.44 -10.91 4.27
C GLU A 139 7.42 -11.52 3.31
N ALA A 140 6.13 -11.55 3.69
CA ALA A 140 5.06 -11.97 2.80
C ALA A 140 4.97 -11.08 1.55
N MET A 141 5.14 -9.76 1.69
CA MET A 141 5.23 -8.83 0.55
C MET A 141 6.41 -9.15 -0.36
N LEU A 142 7.60 -9.46 0.18
CA LEU A 142 8.78 -9.83 -0.61
C LEU A 142 8.61 -11.17 -1.34
N ALA A 143 7.78 -12.08 -0.84
CA ALA A 143 7.53 -13.37 -1.49
C ALA A 143 6.88 -13.21 -2.87
N PHE A 144 6.01 -12.19 -3.06
CA PHE A 144 5.35 -11.92 -4.35
C PHE A 144 5.83 -10.64 -5.05
N SER A 145 6.66 -9.84 -4.40
CA SER A 145 7.34 -8.68 -4.97
C SER A 145 8.84 -8.65 -4.59
N PRO A 146 9.63 -9.62 -5.06
CA PRO A 146 11.01 -9.81 -4.61
C PRO A 146 11.97 -8.70 -5.08
N SER A 147 11.60 -7.89 -6.07
CA SER A 147 12.43 -6.81 -6.61
C SER A 147 12.17 -5.44 -6.00
N THR A 148 11.27 -5.31 -5.02
CA THR A 148 10.98 -4.02 -4.37
C THR A 148 12.12 -3.64 -3.42
N VAL A 149 12.96 -2.71 -3.85
CA VAL A 149 14.21 -2.32 -3.17
C VAL A 149 13.94 -1.71 -1.79
N GLU A 150 12.95 -0.82 -1.70
CA GLU A 150 12.56 -0.17 -0.45
C GLU A 150 12.11 -1.19 0.59
N LEU A 151 11.37 -2.20 0.16
CA LEU A 151 10.88 -3.28 1.02
C LEU A 151 12.03 -4.17 1.51
N MET A 152 13.04 -4.45 0.68
CA MET A 152 14.24 -5.16 1.13
C MET A 152 14.93 -4.43 2.28
N ARG A 153 15.09 -3.10 2.14
CA ARG A 153 15.70 -2.25 3.17
C ARG A 153 14.89 -2.26 4.46
N GLU A 154 13.58 -2.09 4.37
CA GLU A 154 12.69 -2.09 5.52
C GLU A 154 12.70 -3.43 6.28
N THR A 155 12.65 -4.55 5.55
CA THR A 155 12.75 -5.90 6.13
C THR A 155 14.10 -6.12 6.82
N ALA A 156 15.21 -5.70 6.20
CA ALA A 156 16.54 -5.79 6.82
C ALA A 156 16.63 -4.97 8.12
N MET A 157 16.06 -3.75 8.13
CA MET A 157 15.98 -2.90 9.31
C MET A 157 15.14 -3.54 10.43
N MET A 158 14.02 -4.19 10.09
CA MET A 158 13.19 -4.89 11.08
C MET A 158 13.88 -6.11 11.67
N HIS A 159 14.57 -6.93 10.86
CA HIS A 159 15.42 -8.01 11.38
C HIS A 159 16.51 -7.48 12.32
N MET A 160 17.16 -6.35 11.97
CA MET A 160 18.17 -5.73 12.83
C MET A 160 17.59 -5.32 14.18
N ARG A 161 16.39 -4.70 14.19
CA ARG A 161 15.69 -4.30 15.43
C ARG A 161 15.28 -5.47 16.31
N LEU A 162 14.99 -6.63 15.71
CA LEU A 162 14.66 -7.87 16.40
C LEU A 162 15.90 -8.72 16.72
N GLU A 163 17.10 -8.18 16.55
CA GLU A 163 18.38 -8.88 16.77
C GLU A 163 18.58 -10.15 15.93
N ASN A 164 17.84 -10.27 14.83
CA ASN A 164 18.00 -11.33 13.83
C ASN A 164 19.18 -11.00 12.90
N ILE A 165 20.39 -10.88 13.46
CA ILE A 165 21.56 -10.27 12.80
C ILE A 165 21.90 -10.96 11.47
N GLY A 166 21.87 -12.29 11.43
CA GLY A 166 22.16 -13.04 10.19
C GLY A 166 21.17 -12.74 9.06
N GLN A 167 19.89 -12.56 9.36
CA GLN A 167 18.87 -12.17 8.38
C GLN A 167 19.02 -10.71 7.97
N ALA A 168 19.35 -9.82 8.92
CA ALA A 168 19.59 -8.41 8.64
C ALA A 168 20.75 -8.22 7.66
N ILE A 169 21.87 -8.93 7.87
CA ILE A 169 23.03 -8.94 6.98
C ILE A 169 22.63 -9.37 5.57
N ARG A 170 21.96 -10.53 5.43
CA ARG A 170 21.48 -11.02 4.12
C ARG A 170 20.57 -10.02 3.43
N GLY A 171 19.67 -9.40 4.19
CA GLY A 171 18.75 -8.37 3.68
C GLY A 171 19.51 -7.14 3.15
N PHE A 172 20.48 -6.62 3.90
CA PHE A 172 21.28 -5.47 3.47
C PHE A 172 22.20 -5.79 2.28
N GLU A 173 22.77 -6.99 2.21
CA GLU A 173 23.54 -7.43 1.05
C GLU A 173 22.67 -7.44 -0.22
N ARG A 174 21.45 -7.97 -0.12
CA ARG A 174 20.50 -7.98 -1.24
C ARG A 174 20.06 -6.57 -1.64
N TYR A 175 19.80 -5.71 -0.66
CA TYR A 175 19.49 -4.29 -0.90
C TYR A 175 20.64 -3.57 -1.62
N LEU A 176 21.89 -3.72 -1.15
CA LEU A 176 23.06 -3.09 -1.75
C LEU A 176 23.33 -3.54 -3.19
N ALA A 177 22.97 -4.78 -3.53
CA ALA A 177 23.08 -5.29 -4.89
C ALA A 177 22.05 -4.69 -5.85
N ALA A 178 20.90 -4.24 -5.34
CA ALA A 178 19.78 -3.74 -6.13
C ALA A 178 19.66 -2.20 -6.15
N GLU A 179 20.14 -1.52 -5.11
CA GLU A 179 20.07 -0.06 -4.97
C GLU A 179 21.06 0.65 -5.92
N PRO A 180 20.60 1.49 -6.86
CA PRO A 180 21.48 2.26 -7.74
C PRO A 180 22.08 3.51 -7.08
N GLU A 181 21.41 4.13 -6.09
CA GLU A 181 21.85 5.42 -5.54
C GLU A 181 23.04 5.28 -4.58
N GLU A 182 24.19 5.85 -4.94
CA GLU A 182 25.45 5.71 -4.19
C GLU A 182 25.34 6.20 -2.74
N GLY A 183 24.62 7.31 -2.51
CA GLY A 183 24.43 7.87 -1.16
C GLY A 183 23.66 6.92 -0.23
N LEU A 184 22.63 6.25 -0.74
CA LEU A 184 21.87 5.24 0.00
C LEU A 184 22.69 3.96 0.23
N ARG A 185 23.46 3.54 -0.78
CA ARG A 185 24.38 2.40 -0.66
C ARG A 185 25.43 2.64 0.41
N HIS A 186 26.04 3.82 0.47
CA HIS A 186 27.07 4.14 1.46
C HIS A 186 26.53 4.00 2.89
N LYS A 187 25.32 4.51 3.16
CA LYS A 187 24.65 4.38 4.46
C LYS A 187 24.39 2.93 4.83
N ALA A 188 23.86 2.12 3.89
CA ALA A 188 23.58 0.71 4.14
C ALA A 188 24.87 -0.13 4.31
N ALA A 189 25.94 0.20 3.57
CA ALA A 189 27.23 -0.48 3.71
C ALA A 189 27.86 -0.27 5.10
N LYS A 190 27.74 0.95 5.66
CA LYS A 190 28.20 1.23 7.03
C LYS A 190 27.45 0.38 8.06
N LEU A 191 26.12 0.35 7.98
CA LEU A 191 25.30 -0.49 8.86
C LEU A 191 25.65 -1.98 8.72
N LEU A 192 25.84 -2.45 7.48
CA LEU A 192 26.23 -3.83 7.22
C LEU A 192 27.58 -4.18 7.86
N GLN A 193 28.57 -3.28 7.80
CA GLN A 193 29.86 -3.48 8.45
C GLN A 193 29.73 -3.56 9.97
N GLU A 194 28.96 -2.66 10.59
CA GLU A 194 28.68 -2.68 12.03
C GLU A 194 28.01 -3.99 12.46
N LEU A 195 27.05 -4.50 11.68
CA LEU A 195 26.39 -5.77 11.97
C LEU A 195 27.32 -6.98 11.83
N LYS A 196 28.21 -6.99 10.83
CA LYS A 196 29.19 -8.06 10.65
C LYS A 196 30.18 -8.13 11.81
N LEU A 197 30.57 -6.98 12.38
CA LEU A 197 31.44 -6.94 13.55
C LEU A 197 30.79 -7.50 14.82
N ARG A 198 29.46 -7.46 14.94
CA ARG A 198 28.72 -8.04 16.09
C ARG A 198 28.64 -9.57 16.07
N LEU A 199 28.93 -10.19 14.92
CA LEU A 199 28.88 -11.65 14.72
C LEU A 199 30.23 -12.33 14.92
N ASN A 200 31.31 -11.55 14.94
CA ASN A 200 32.69 -12.00 15.21
C ASN A 200 33.02 -11.83 16.69
#